data_AF-A0A937QAW1-F1
#
_entry.id   AF-A0A937QAW1-F1
#
_cell.length_a   1.000
_cell.length_b   1.000
_cell.length_c   1.000
_cell.angle_alpha   90.00
_cell.angle_beta   90.00
_cell.angle_gamma   90.00
#
_symmetry.space_group_name_H-M   'P 1'
#
loop_
_entity.id
_entity.type
_entity.pdbx_description
1 polymer ?
#
loop_
_entity_poly.entity_id
_entity_poly.type
_entity_poly.pdbx_seq_one_letter_code
_entity_poly.pdbx_strand_id
1 'polypeptide(L)' 'MTHYLSAKEFRQRIPKISEDLKRWGEIIVLKKSKPQFKVVPFEEVPLDLLDRATAIQDPAQPDLQDIAGIVHKIREMS' A
#
# COMPACT_ATOMS: atom_id res chain seq x y z
N MET A 1 -3.69 15.42 -12.71
CA MET A 1 -5.00 16.03 -12.34
C MET A 1 -5.74 15.00 -11.51
N THR A 2 -6.15 15.33 -10.28
CA THR A 2 -6.76 14.37 -9.35
C THR A 2 -8.08 13.80 -9.86
N HIS A 3 -8.21 12.47 -9.89
CA HIS A 3 -9.45 11.79 -10.24
C HIS A 3 -10.16 11.25 -9.00
N TYR A 4 -11.45 11.50 -8.86
CA TYR A 4 -12.25 11.06 -7.72
C TYR A 4 -13.16 9.90 -8.11
N LEU A 5 -13.14 8.82 -7.33
CA LEU A 5 -13.97 7.63 -7.54
C LEU A 5 -14.65 7.21 -6.25
N SER A 6 -15.86 6.67 -6.32
CA SER A 6 -16.42 5.93 -5.19
C SER A 6 -15.69 4.60 -4.98
N ALA A 7 -15.75 4.05 -3.77
CA ALA A 7 -15.21 2.71 -3.48
C ALA A 7 -15.81 1.60 -4.38
N LYS A 8 -17.04 1.78 -4.89
CA LYS A 8 -17.67 0.84 -5.81
C LYS A 8 -17.03 0.92 -7.19
N GLU A 9 -16.89 2.12 -7.74
CA GLU A 9 -16.26 2.35 -9.06
C GLU A 9 -14.79 1.94 -9.05
N PHE A 10 -14.08 2.25 -7.96
CA PHE A 10 -12.69 1.84 -7.80
C PHE A 10 -12.53 0.32 -7.93
N ARG A 11 -13.35 -0.47 -7.23
CA ARG A 11 -13.29 -1.94 -7.31
C ARG A 11 -13.57 -2.48 -8.72
N GLN A 12 -14.53 -1.87 -9.42
CA GLN A 12 -14.86 -2.26 -10.79
C GLN A 12 -13.72 -1.93 -11.77
N ARG A 13 -12.94 -0.89 -11.48
CA ARG A 13 -11.83 -0.41 -12.30
C ARG A 13 -10.47 -0.98 -11.92
N ILE A 14 -10.35 -1.78 -10.86
CA ILE A 14 -9.07 -2.40 -10.44
C ILE A 14 -8.26 -2.98 -11.62
N PRO A 15 -8.86 -3.73 -12.57
CA PRO A 15 -8.09 -4.30 -13.69
C PRO A 15 -7.45 -3.24 -14.61
N LYS A 16 -7.99 -2.02 -14.65
CA LYS A 16 -7.53 -0.91 -15.49
C LYS A 16 -6.90 0.23 -14.67
N ILE A 17 -6.73 0.03 -13.37
CA ILE A 17 -6.33 1.12 -12.46
C ILE A 17 -4.93 1.64 -12.80
N SER A 18 -4.05 0.78 -13.30
CA SER A 18 -2.70 1.19 -13.75
C SER A 18 -2.76 2.13 -14.96
N GLU A 19 -3.69 1.93 -15.89
CA GLU A 19 -3.90 2.84 -17.02
C GLU A 19 -4.53 4.15 -16.55
N ASP A 20 -5.51 4.08 -15.65
CA ASP A 20 -6.13 5.26 -15.04
C ASP A 20 -5.07 6.09 -14.28
N LEU A 21 -4.16 5.46 -13.55
CA LEU A 21 -3.07 6.13 -12.84
C LEU A 21 -2.07 6.78 -13.82
N LYS A 22 -1.72 6.14 -14.93
CA LYS A 22 -0.88 6.76 -15.98
C LYS A 22 -1.54 8.01 -16.59
N ARG A 23 -2.88 8.00 -16.70
CA ARG A 23 -3.64 9.11 -17.28
C ARG A 23 -3.82 10.28 -16.31
N TRP A 24 -4.09 9.99 -15.04
CA TRP A 24 -4.52 10.99 -14.07
C TRP A 24 -3.43 11.37 -13.05
N GLY A 25 -2.46 10.49 -12.80
CA GLY A 25 -1.39 10.62 -11.81
C GLY A 25 -1.85 10.30 -10.39
N GLU A 26 -3.07 10.68 -10.00
CA GLU A 26 -3.62 10.28 -8.71
C GLU A 26 -5.11 10.01 -8.73
N ILE A 27 -5.53 9.07 -7.87
CA ILE A 27 -6.93 8.70 -7.68
C ILE A 27 -7.28 8.79 -6.20
N ILE A 28 -8.31 9.56 -5.86
CA ILE A 28 -8.85 9.65 -4.50
C ILE A 28 -10.13 8.82 -4.43
N VAL A 29 -10.12 7.79 -3.58
CA VAL A 29 -11.29 6.95 -3.35
C VAL A 29 -12.14 7.55 -2.24
N LEU A 30 -13.41 7.81 -2.55
CA LEU A 30 -14.40 8.38 -1.67
C LEU A 30 -15.32 7.30 -1.09
N LYS A 31 -15.68 7.46 0.19
CA LYS A 31 -16.73 6.70 0.87
C LYS A 31 -17.64 7.68 1.60
N LYS A 32 -18.95 7.64 1.30
CA LYS A 32 -19.94 8.61 1.84
C LYS A 32 -19.49 10.07 1.63
N SER A 33 -18.99 10.37 0.43
CA SER A 33 -18.47 11.70 0.04
C SER A 33 -17.26 12.20 0.83
N LYS A 34 -16.58 11.34 1.60
CA LYS A 34 -15.33 11.66 2.28
C LYS A 34 -14.17 10.86 1.69
N PRO A 35 -12.97 11.44 1.55
CA PRO A 35 -11.78 10.71 1.10
C PRO A 35 -11.45 9.60 2.09
N GLN A 36 -11.36 8.38 1.58
CA GLN A 36 -11.03 7.19 2.36
C GLN A 36 -9.55 6.83 2.21
N PHE A 37 -9.03 6.83 0.99
CA PHE A 37 -7.62 6.61 0.70
C PHE A 37 -7.24 7.17 -0.67
N LYS A 38 -5.95 7.44 -0.86
CA LYS A 38 -5.36 7.92 -2.11
C LYS A 38 -4.56 6.80 -2.76
N VAL A 39 -4.63 6.69 -4.08
CA VAL A 39 -3.86 5.76 -4.89
C VAL A 39 -2.99 6.57 -5.84
N VAL A 40 -1.69 6.26 -5.85
CA VAL A 40 -0.66 6.91 -6.67
C VAL A 40 0.26 5.85 -7.28
N PRO A 41 0.93 6.13 -8.41
CA PRO A 41 1.98 5.29 -8.96
C PRO A 41 3.10 5.06 -7.94
N PHE A 42 3.68 3.85 -7.95
CA PHE A 42 4.80 3.52 -7.06
C PHE A 42 6.03 4.39 -7.33
N GLU A 43 6.27 4.73 -8.59
CA GLU A 43 7.39 5.58 -9.04
C GLU A 43 7.31 7.02 -8.53
N GLU A 44 6.10 7.49 -8.17
CA GLU A 44 5.85 8.84 -7.62
C GLU A 44 5.72 8.84 -6.08
N VAL A 45 5.99 7.70 -5.43
CA VAL A 45 5.97 7.62 -3.97
C VAL A 45 7.11 8.49 -3.41
N PRO A 46 6.80 9.53 -2.61
CA PRO A 46 7.85 10.28 -1.94
C PRO A 46 8.64 9.32 -1.03
N LEU A 47 9.97 9.47 -0.96
CA LEU A 47 10.84 8.76 0.00
C LEU A 47 10.20 8.70 1.41
N ASP A 48 9.46 9.75 1.76
CA ASP A 48 8.70 9.93 2.99
C ASP A 48 7.69 8.80 3.32
N LEU A 49 7.19 7.99 2.37
CA LEU A 49 6.34 6.84 2.71
C LEU A 49 7.12 5.62 3.20
N LEU A 50 8.32 5.38 2.68
CA LEU A 50 9.24 4.38 3.24
C LEU A 50 9.73 4.85 4.63
N ASP A 51 10.02 6.14 4.77
CA ASP A 51 10.39 6.73 6.06
C ASP A 51 9.24 6.69 7.08
N ARG A 52 7.99 6.88 6.64
CA ARG A 52 6.81 6.70 7.52
C ARG A 52 6.51 5.24 7.85
N ALA A 53 6.68 4.33 6.89
CA ALA A 53 6.50 2.90 7.14
C ALA A 53 7.55 2.37 8.13
N THR A 54 8.79 2.84 8.04
CA THR A 54 9.85 2.53 9.02
C THR A 54 9.63 3.22 10.36
N ALA A 55 8.97 4.39 10.39
CA ALA A 55 8.57 5.06 11.63
C ALA A 55 7.39 4.37 12.34
N ILE A 56 6.55 3.62 11.62
CA ILE A 56 5.53 2.75 12.21
C ILE A 56 6.22 1.43 12.59
N GLN A 57 7.04 1.46 13.65
CA GLN A 57 7.45 0.23 14.31
C GLN A 57 6.22 -0.31 15.04
N ASP A 58 5.57 -1.31 14.45
CA ASP A 58 4.62 -2.13 15.18
C ASP A 58 5.42 -2.87 16.28
N PRO A 59 5.14 -2.63 17.58
CA PRO A 59 5.87 -3.29 18.66
C PRO A 59 5.67 -4.82 18.68
N ALA A 60 4.72 -5.35 17.91
CA ALA A 60 4.52 -6.78 17.69
C ALA A 60 5.25 -7.32 16.45
N GLN A 61 5.94 -6.48 15.67
CA GLN A 61 6.74 -6.94 14.54
C GLN A 61 8.04 -7.57 15.07
N PRO A 62 8.28 -8.87 14.81
CA PRO A 62 9.51 -9.53 15.22
C PRO A 62 10.70 -8.89 14.51
N ASP A 63 11.81 -8.77 15.24
CA ASP A 63 13.02 -8.23 14.65
C ASP A 63 13.66 -9.22 13.65
N LEU A 64 14.68 -8.76 12.92
CA LEU A 64 15.34 -9.60 11.91
C LEU A 64 16.01 -10.85 12.51
N GLN A 65 16.40 -10.82 13.79
CA GLN A 65 17.00 -11.95 14.49
C GLN A 65 15.91 -12.97 14.88
N ASP A 66 14.75 -12.51 15.34
CA ASP A 66 13.58 -13.35 15.61
C ASP A 66 13.13 -14.08 14.34
N ILE A 67 13.06 -13.36 13.22
CA ILE A 67 12.73 -13.94 11.91
C ILE A 67 13.76 -15.00 11.51
N ALA A 68 15.06 -14.71 11.68
CA ALA A 68 16.12 -15.67 11.38
C ALA A 68 16.01 -16.95 12.22
N GLY A 69 15.67 -16.82 13.51
CA GLY A 69 15.43 -17.94 14.42
C GLY A 69 14.24 -18.80 14.01
N ILE A 70 13.13 -18.18 13.59
CA ILE A 70 11.95 -18.88 13.07
C ILE A 70 12.30 -19.66 11.80
N VAL A 71 13.01 -19.03 10.85
CA VAL A 71 13.43 -19.68 9.59
C VAL A 71 14.35 -20.87 9.88
N HIS A 72 15.27 -20.74 10.84
CA HIS A 72 16.16 -21.84 11.22
C HIS A 72 15.37 -23.02 11.80
N LYS A 73 14.44 -22.78 12.73
CA LYS A 73 13.58 -23.84 13.30
C LYS A 73 12.75 -24.56 12.24
N ILE A 74 12.20 -23.83 11.27
CA ILE A 74 11.43 -24.44 10.17
C ILE A 74 12.32 -25.36 9.33
N ARG A 75 13.58 -24.98 9.08
CA ARG A 75 14.54 -25.81 8.35
C ARG A 75 14.97 -27.06 9.12
N GLU A 76 15.04 -27.01 10.44
CA GLU A 76 15.37 -28.19 11.26
C GLU A 76 14.20 -29.21 11.33
N MET A 77 12.97 -28.76 11.08
CA MET A 77 11.77 -29.62 11.07
C MET A 77 11.44 -30.23 9.70
N SER A 78 12.19 -29.87 8.65
CA SER A 78 12.02 -30.38 7.27
C SER A 78 13.11 -31.38 6.91
#